data_AF-A0A7Y3DKH5-F1
#
_entry.id   AF-A0A7Y3DKH5-F1
#
_cell.length_a   1.000
_cell.length_b   1.000
_cell.length_c   1.000
_cell.angle_alpha   90.00
_cell.angle_beta   90.00
_cell.angle_gamma   90.00
#
_symmetry.space_group_name_H-M   'P 1'
#
loop_
_entity.id
_entity.type
_entity.pdbx_description
1 polymer ?
#
loop_
_entity_poly.entity_id
_entity_poly.type
_entity_poly.pdbx_seq_one_letter_code
_entity_poly.pdbx_strand_id
1 'polypeptide(L)' 'MGVLMTDLMPILGYDAIEFYVGNARQAAHYYRTAFGFDVVGYAGPEHGV' A
#
# COMPACT_ATOMS: atom_id res chain seq x y z
N MET A 1 17.06 38.96 7.08
CA MET A 1 16.14 38.14 7.89
C MET A 1 15.29 37.33 6.92
N GLY A 2 15.75 36.12 6.59
CA GLY A 2 15.11 35.29 5.56
C GLY A 2 13.91 34.57 6.14
N VAL A 3 12.78 34.61 5.43
CA VAL A 3 11.58 33.84 5.74
C VAL A 3 11.99 32.35 5.80
N LEU A 4 11.82 31.72 6.95
CA LEU A 4 11.85 30.26 7.06
C LEU A 4 10.57 29.76 6.39
N MET A 5 10.65 29.42 5.10
CA MET A 5 9.57 28.74 4.40
C MET A 5 9.44 27.35 5.02
N THR A 6 8.47 27.18 5.93
CA THR A 6 8.04 25.87 6.39
C THR A 6 7.54 25.10 5.17
N ASP A 7 8.12 23.93 4.90
CA ASP A 7 7.65 23.06 3.84
C ASP A 7 6.20 22.65 4.16
N LEU A 8 5.27 23.14 3.34
CA LEU A 8 3.83 22.96 3.57
C LEU A 8 3.39 21.51 3.30
N MET A 9 4.17 20.73 2.56
CA MET A 9 3.87 19.35 2.21
C MET A 9 5.15 18.50 2.16
N PRO A 10 5.76 18.19 3.31
CA PRO A 10 6.97 17.40 3.36
C PRO A 10 6.72 15.97 2.89
N ILE A 11 7.54 15.50 1.94
CA ILE A 11 7.49 14.13 1.45
C ILE A 11 8.20 13.21 2.45
N LEU A 12 7.44 12.32 3.08
CA LEU A 12 7.96 11.42 4.11
C LEU A 12 8.47 10.08 3.55
N GLY A 13 8.04 9.71 2.33
CA GLY A 13 8.38 8.45 1.69
C GLY A 13 7.20 7.86 0.92
N TYR A 14 7.25 6.55 0.67
CA TYR A 14 6.18 5.78 0.03
C TYR A 14 5.35 5.05 1.10
N ASP A 15 4.04 5.09 0.96
CA ASP A 15 3.12 4.41 1.88
C ASP A 15 2.81 2.98 1.41
N ALA A 16 2.41 2.82 0.15
CA ALA A 16 2.08 1.53 -0.44
C ALA A 16 2.33 1.50 -1.96
N ILE A 17 2.33 0.28 -2.51
CA ILE A 17 2.28 0.02 -3.95
C ILE A 17 0.99 -0.76 -4.22
N GLU A 18 0.17 -0.28 -5.15
CA GLU A 18 -1.07 -0.93 -5.55
C GLU A 18 -0.90 -1.65 -6.89
N PHE A 19 -1.33 -2.92 -6.95
CA PHE A 19 -1.29 -3.74 -8.15
C PHE A 19 -2.71 -4.03 -8.66
N TYR A 20 -2.97 -3.70 -9.92
CA TYR A 20 -4.18 -4.08 -10.63
C TYR A 20 -3.94 -5.42 -11.32
N VAL A 21 -4.66 -6.46 -10.89
CA VAL A 21 -4.44 -7.84 -11.31
C VAL A 21 -5.76 -8.55 -11.60
N GLY A 22 -5.71 -9.61 -12.42
CA GLY A 22 -6.89 -10.42 -12.72
C GLY A 22 -7.40 -11.25 -11.53
N ASN A 23 -6.53 -11.61 -10.58
CA ASN A 23 -6.90 -12.36 -9.38
C ASN A 23 -6.09 -11.88 -8.16
N ALA A 24 -6.71 -11.02 -7.35
CA ALA A 24 -6.06 -10.44 -6.15
C ALA A 24 -5.66 -11.49 -5.11
N ARG A 25 -6.46 -12.56 -4.94
CA ARG A 25 -6.20 -13.61 -3.94
C ARG A 25 -4.96 -14.42 -4.28
N GLN A 26 -4.80 -14.77 -5.56
CA GLN A 26 -3.61 -15.50 -6.03
C GLN A 26 -2.36 -14.62 -5.96
N ALA A 27 -2.47 -13.34 -6.33
CA ALA A 27 -1.37 -12.38 -6.20
C ALA A 27 -0.94 -12.21 -4.74
N ALA A 28 -1.87 -12.00 -3.81
CA ALA A 28 -1.58 -11.91 -2.38
C ALA A 28 -0.88 -13.17 -1.86
N HIS A 29 -1.34 -14.36 -2.28
CA HIS A 29 -0.69 -15.63 -1.93
C HIS A 29 0.75 -15.72 -2.47
N TYR A 30 0.98 -15.29 -3.71
CA TYR A 30 2.31 -15.26 -4.30
C TYR A 30 3.25 -14.35 -3.51
N TYR A 31 2.84 -13.10 -3.22
CA TYR A 31 3.69 -12.17 -2.47
C TYR A 31 3.96 -12.63 -1.04
N ARG A 32 2.98 -13.23 -0.37
CA ARG A 32 3.19 -13.84 0.94
C ARG A 32 4.19 -14.99 0.90
N THR A 33 4.08 -15.89 -0.09
CA THR A 33 4.89 -17.12 -0.14
C THR A 33 6.29 -16.86 -0.70
N ALA A 34 6.41 -16.06 -1.75
CA ALA A 34 7.67 -15.83 -2.44
C ALA A 34 8.52 -14.72 -1.79
N PHE A 35 7.89 -13.68 -1.25
CA PHE A 35 8.57 -12.53 -0.64
C PHE A 35 8.47 -12.49 0.89
N GLY A 36 7.68 -13.38 1.49
CA GLY A 36 7.53 -13.44 2.95
C GLY A 36 6.68 -12.32 3.53
N PHE A 37 5.80 -11.70 2.73
CA PHE A 37 4.94 -10.61 3.22
C PHE A 37 3.77 -11.14 4.06
N ASP A 38 3.41 -10.39 5.10
CA ASP A 38 2.23 -10.67 5.91
C ASP A 38 0.98 -10.02 5.31
N VAL A 39 -0.13 -10.76 5.34
CA VAL A 39 -1.44 -10.21 4.97
C VAL A 39 -2.00 -9.48 6.19
N VAL A 40 -1.95 -8.16 6.16
CA VAL A 40 -2.38 -7.29 7.27
C VAL A 40 -3.81 -6.75 7.10
N GLY A 41 -4.42 -6.95 5.94
CA GLY A 41 -5.77 -6.48 5.65
C GLY A 41 -6.35 -7.16 4.41
N TYR A 42 -7.68 -7.14 4.31
CA TYR A 42 -8.41 -7.68 3.18
C TYR A 42 -9.76 -6.96 3.03
N ALA A 43 -10.09 -6.58 1.80
CA ALA A 43 -11.36 -5.99 1.43
C ALA A 43 -11.88 -6.70 0.18
N GLY A 44 -12.99 -7.42 0.34
CA GLY A 44 -13.65 -8.15 -0.74
C GLY A 44 -15.16 -8.08 -0.57
N PRO A 45 -15.94 -8.61 -1.53
CA PRO A 45 -17.41 -8.51 -1.53
C PRO A 45 -18.09 -8.98 -0.24
N GLU A 46 -17.48 -9.93 0.47
CA GLU A 46 -17.95 -10.41 1.77
C GLU A 46 -17.89 -9.36 2.89
N HIS A 47 -17.13 -8.28 2.70
CA HIS A 47 -17.07 -7.11 3.60
C HIS A 47 -18.02 -5.98 3.18
N GLY A 48 -18.83 -6.17 2.13
CA GLY A 48 -19.85 -5.22 1.70
C GLY A 48 -19.34 -4.05 0.86
N VAL A 49 -18.16 -4.19 0.26
CA VAL A 49 -17.56 -3.25 -0.71
C VAL A 49 -17.43 -3.88 -2.09
#